data_AF-D1C3C0-F1
#
_entry.id   AF-D1C3C0-F1
#
_cell.length_a   1.000
_cell.length_b   1.000
_cell.length_c   1.000
_cell.angle_alpha   90.00
_cell.angle_beta   90.00
_cell.angle_gamma   90.00
#
_symmetry.space_group_name_H-M   'P 1'
#
loop_
_entity.id
_entity.type
_entity.pdbx_description
1 polymer ?
#
loop_
_entity_poly.entity_id
_entity_poly.type
_entity_poly.pdbx_seq_one_letter_code
_entity_poly.pdbx_strand_id
1 'polypeptide(L)'
;MAGQAPSAAPTFAELLKRFREEARTSQSRLAESAGFDHSYVSRLESGNRTPTREAVVKLADALGLTPEQRDTLLAAAGYMPQRVESLLADEPVVSEVLQLLQRRDIPEPIRQNVRQMLRLMVTQAQLAAIGWPSGPDTSPDAMAAD
;
A
#
# COMPACT_ATOMS: atom_id res chain seq x y z
N MET A 1 33.25 13.21 -4.91
CA MET A 1 31.90 12.90 -5.43
C MET A 1 31.17 12.12 -4.36
N ALA A 2 30.40 12.80 -3.51
CA ALA A 2 29.67 12.16 -2.41
C ALA A 2 28.48 11.38 -3.00
N GLY A 3 28.45 10.08 -2.73
CA GLY A 3 27.36 9.20 -3.15
C GLY A 3 26.07 9.59 -2.44
N GLN A 4 25.06 9.93 -3.24
CA GLN A 4 23.69 10.05 -2.76
C GLN A 4 23.23 8.66 -2.30
N ALA A 5 23.09 8.47 -0.99
CA ALA A 5 22.39 7.30 -0.45
C ALA A 5 20.94 7.31 -1.01
N PRO A 6 20.34 6.15 -1.29
CA PRO A 6 18.95 6.10 -1.75
C PRO A 6 18.09 6.79 -0.70
N SER A 7 17.34 7.82 -1.11
CA SER A 7 16.38 8.52 -0.26
C SER A 7 15.49 7.47 0.41
N ALA A 8 15.62 7.30 1.73
CA ALA A 8 14.75 6.41 2.47
C ALA A 8 13.30 6.81 2.17
N ALA A 9 12.44 5.83 1.90
CA ALA A 9 11.02 6.10 1.67
C ALA A 9 10.47 6.94 2.83
N PRO A 10 9.65 7.96 2.56
CA PRO A 10 9.19 8.88 3.60
C PRO A 10 8.40 8.10 4.66
N THR A 11 8.65 8.44 5.92
CA THR A 11 7.96 7.83 7.06
C THR A 11 6.47 8.21 7.07
N PHE A 12 5.65 7.45 7.79
CA PHE A 12 4.24 7.78 8.00
C PHE A 12 4.06 9.21 8.55
N ALA A 13 4.89 9.61 9.53
CA ALA A 13 4.82 10.93 10.15
C ALA A 13 5.04 12.06 9.14
N GLU A 14 6.06 11.92 8.29
CA GLU A 14 6.38 12.88 7.23
C GLU A 14 5.28 12.94 6.17
N LEU A 15 4.74 11.79 5.75
CA LEU A 15 3.66 11.72 4.77
C LEU A 15 2.36 12.34 5.29
N LEU A 16 1.98 12.02 6.53
CA LEU A 16 0.77 12.57 7.15
C LEU A 16 0.87 14.10 7.22
N LYS A 17 2.00 14.62 7.69
CA LYS A 17 2.26 16.06 7.77
C LYS A 17 2.18 16.71 6.39
N ARG A 18 2.84 16.12 5.39
CA ARG A 18 2.86 16.63 4.02
C ARG A 18 1.45 16.71 3.43
N PHE A 19 0.67 15.64 3.51
CA PHE A 19 -0.70 15.62 2.99
C PHE A 19 -1.61 16.61 3.73
N ARG A 20 -1.44 16.77 5.05
CA ARG A 20 -2.16 17.78 5.82
C ARG A 20 -1.85 19.21 5.33
N GLU A 21 -0.59 19.50 5.07
CA GLU A 21 -0.14 20.81 4.58
C GLU A 21 -0.63 21.09 3.15
N GLU A 22 -0.60 20.10 2.27
CA GLU A 22 -1.19 20.17 0.92
C GLU A 22 -2.70 20.44 0.96
N ALA A 23 -3.41 19.80 1.90
CA ALA A 23 -4.83 20.05 2.16
C ALA A 23 -5.11 21.36 2.93
N ARG A 24 -4.07 22.14 3.29
CA ARG A 24 -4.14 23.41 4.03
C ARG A 24 -4.96 23.32 5.32
N THR A 25 -4.87 22.19 6.01
CA THR A 25 -5.60 21.91 7.25
C THR A 25 -4.66 22.00 8.46
N SER A 26 -5.16 22.50 9.60
CA SER A 26 -4.40 22.49 10.85
C SER A 26 -4.45 21.11 11.51
N GLN A 27 -3.49 20.80 12.39
CA GLN A 27 -3.52 19.54 13.17
C GLN A 27 -4.83 19.40 13.95
N SER A 28 -5.36 20.51 14.51
CA SER A 28 -6.60 20.50 15.28
C SER A 28 -7.81 20.19 14.41
N ARG A 29 -7.91 20.81 13.22
CA ARG A 29 -8.99 20.55 12.28
C ARG A 29 -8.94 19.12 11.76
N LEU A 30 -7.75 18.61 11.43
CA LEU A 30 -7.59 17.21 11.02
C LEU A 30 -8.05 16.26 12.12
N ALA A 31 -7.64 16.52 13.36
CA ALA A 31 -8.01 15.71 14.50
C ALA A 31 -9.54 15.69 14.68
N GLU A 32 -10.17 16.86 14.69
CA GLU A 32 -11.62 17.01 14.80
C GLU A 32 -12.36 16.25 13.68
N SER A 33 -11.98 16.46 12.41
CA SER A 33 -12.59 15.80 11.27
C SER A 33 -12.39 14.27 11.27
N ALA A 34 -11.28 13.78 11.83
CA ALA A 34 -11.00 12.35 11.94
C ALA A 34 -11.53 11.70 13.24
N GLY A 35 -12.14 12.47 14.14
CA GLY A 35 -12.63 11.98 15.43
C GLY A 35 -11.54 11.66 16.45
N PHE A 36 -10.44 12.42 16.44
CA PHE A 36 -9.31 12.31 17.35
C PHE A 36 -9.03 13.61 18.09
N ASP A 37 -8.25 13.54 19.17
CA ASP A 37 -7.73 14.72 19.85
C ASP A 37 -6.52 15.30 19.10
N HIS A 38 -6.35 16.63 19.16
CA HIS A 38 -5.19 17.33 18.60
C HIS A 38 -3.85 16.71 19.03
N SER A 39 -3.74 16.32 20.30
CA SER A 39 -2.52 15.70 20.87
C SER A 39 -2.18 14.35 20.25
N TYR A 40 -3.16 13.65 19.69
CA TYR A 40 -2.94 12.40 18.96
C TYR A 40 -2.29 12.67 17.61
N VAL A 41 -2.87 13.57 16.80
CA VAL A 41 -2.31 13.96 15.49
C VAL A 41 -0.91 14.56 15.64
N SER A 42 -0.69 15.41 16.65
CA SER A 42 0.64 15.97 16.95
C SER A 42 1.69 14.90 17.25
N ARG A 43 1.34 13.86 18.04
CA ARG A 43 2.24 12.73 18.32
C ARG A 43 2.48 11.83 17.11
N LEU A 44 1.50 11.69 16.22
CA LEU A 44 1.64 10.98 14.96
C LEU A 44 2.61 11.70 14.01
N GLU A 45 2.44 13.02 13.80
CA GLU A 45 3.31 13.81 12.91
C GLU A 45 4.74 13.99 13.45
N SER A 46 4.95 13.80 14.75
CA SER A 46 6.29 13.77 15.37
C SER A 46 6.91 12.38 15.45
N GLY A 47 6.20 11.33 15.00
CA GLY A 47 6.69 9.94 15.06
C GLY A 47 6.70 9.32 16.46
N ASN A 48 6.19 10.01 17.47
CA ASN A 48 6.15 9.55 18.86
C ASN A 48 5.01 8.55 19.15
N ARG A 49 4.20 8.23 18.14
CA ARG A 49 3.09 7.29 18.25
C ARG A 49 2.93 6.51 16.95
N THR A 50 2.75 5.20 17.07
CA THR A 50 2.33 4.34 15.97
C THR A 50 0.80 4.39 15.83
N PRO A 51 0.26 4.72 14.65
CA PRO A 51 -1.19 4.70 14.42
C PRO A 51 -1.71 3.26 14.37
N THR A 52 -3.00 3.05 14.60
CA THR A 52 -3.67 1.81 14.20
C THR A 52 -4.09 1.90 12.72
N ARG A 53 -4.36 0.76 12.07
CA ARG A 53 -4.87 0.75 10.67
C ARG A 53 -6.14 1.60 10.53
N GLU A 54 -7.09 1.46 11.46
CA GLU A 54 -8.32 2.26 11.49
C GLU A 54 -8.02 3.77 11.59
N ALA A 55 -7.05 4.16 12.43
CA ALA A 55 -6.66 5.56 12.54
C ALA A 55 -6.07 6.11 11.24
N VAL A 56 -5.25 5.32 10.54
CA VAL A 56 -4.72 5.72 9.23
C VAL A 56 -5.86 5.96 8.22
N VAL A 57 -6.86 5.07 8.19
CA VAL A 57 -8.02 5.22 7.29
C VAL A 57 -8.81 6.48 7.63
N LYS A 58 -9.16 6.70 8.91
CA LYS A 58 -9.90 7.92 9.33
C LYS A 58 -9.17 9.22 8.99
N LEU A 59 -7.84 9.25 9.17
CA LEU A 59 -7.03 10.41 8.83
C LEU A 59 -6.97 10.64 7.32
N ALA A 60 -6.83 9.57 6.52
CA ALA A 60 -6.85 9.67 5.07
C ALA A 60 -8.20 10.16 4.54
N ASP A 61 -9.30 9.69 5.13
CA ASP A 61 -10.65 10.11 4.78
C ASP A 61 -10.91 11.58 5.14
N ALA A 62 -10.49 12.00 6.34
CA ALA A 62 -10.60 13.40 6.79
C ALA A 62 -9.78 14.37 5.92
N LEU A 63 -8.68 13.90 5.32
CA LEU A 63 -7.86 14.67 4.38
C LEU A 63 -8.39 14.64 2.94
N GLY A 64 -9.39 13.80 2.64
CA GLY A 64 -9.90 13.62 1.28
C GLY A 64 -8.86 13.03 0.33
N LEU A 65 -7.99 12.14 0.82
CA LEU A 65 -6.93 11.54 0.02
C LEU A 65 -7.48 10.64 -1.10
N THR A 66 -6.79 10.62 -2.24
CA THR A 66 -7.07 9.64 -3.29
C THR A 66 -6.76 8.21 -2.80
N PRO A 67 -7.31 7.17 -3.44
CA PRO A 67 -6.99 5.79 -3.09
C PRO A 67 -5.49 5.48 -3.08
N GLU A 68 -4.74 6.03 -4.03
CA GLU A 68 -3.28 5.83 -4.15
C GLU A 68 -2.51 6.52 -3.01
N GLN A 69 -2.96 7.71 -2.61
CA GLN A 69 -2.38 8.43 -1.46
C GLN A 69 -2.70 7.72 -0.14
N ARG A 70 -3.94 7.21 0.02
CA ARG A 70 -4.32 6.39 1.17
C ARG A 70 -3.47 5.12 1.26
N ASP A 71 -3.27 4.44 0.13
CA ASP A 71 -2.43 3.24 0.04
C ASP A 71 -0.98 3.53 0.41
N THR A 72 -0.44 4.65 -0.06
CA THR A 72 0.90 5.13 0.30
C THR A 72 1.01 5.38 1.82
N LEU A 73 -0.01 6.00 2.43
CA LEU A 73 -0.05 6.28 3.85
C LEU A 73 -0.17 5.00 4.70
N LEU A 74 -0.97 4.03 4.26
CA LEU A 74 -1.08 2.70 4.87
C LEU A 74 0.24 1.94 4.81
N ALA A 75 0.88 1.90 3.64
CA ALA A 75 2.16 1.23 3.46
C ALA A 75 3.25 1.82 4.36
N ALA A 76 3.32 3.15 4.47
CA ALA A 76 4.29 3.83 5.33
C ALA A 76 4.04 3.61 6.84
N ALA A 77 2.81 3.28 7.22
CA ALA A 77 2.46 2.86 8.57
C ALA A 77 2.68 1.34 8.83
N GLY A 78 3.15 0.60 7.82
CA GLY A 78 3.39 -0.85 7.90
C GLY A 78 2.14 -1.70 7.67
N TYR A 79 1.08 -1.13 7.10
CA TYR A 79 -0.15 -1.83 6.76
C TYR A 79 -0.24 -2.14 5.27
N MET A 80 -0.98 -3.19 4.93
CA MET A 80 -1.28 -3.46 3.52
C MET A 80 -2.16 -2.34 2.93
N PRO A 81 -1.82 -1.84 1.73
CA PRO A 81 -2.69 -1.00 0.93
C PRO A 81 -4.08 -1.61 0.74
N GLN A 82 -5.12 -0.79 0.74
CA GLN A 82 -6.50 -1.25 0.64
C GLN A 82 -6.79 -1.86 -0.73
N ARG A 83 -6.24 -1.30 -1.81
CA ARG A 83 -6.40 -1.88 -3.16
C ARG A 83 -5.75 -3.26 -3.26
N VAL A 84 -4.60 -3.45 -2.60
CA VAL A 84 -3.94 -4.76 -2.54
C VAL A 84 -4.81 -5.74 -1.76
N GLU A 85 -5.34 -5.34 -0.61
CA GLU A 85 -6.27 -6.18 0.16
C GLU A 85 -7.50 -6.59 -0.65
N SER A 86 -8.13 -5.66 -1.38
CA SER A 86 -9.26 -5.99 -2.28
C SER A 86 -8.88 -6.94 -3.42
N LEU A 87 -7.73 -6.73 -4.06
CA LEU A 87 -7.25 -7.61 -5.14
C LEU A 87 -6.92 -9.02 -4.63
N LEU A 88 -6.57 -9.15 -3.35
CA LEU A 88 -6.18 -10.41 -2.74
C LEU A 88 -7.33 -11.10 -1.99
N ALA A 89 -8.43 -10.40 -1.74
CA ALA A 89 -9.56 -10.91 -0.95
C ALA A 89 -10.18 -12.18 -1.57
N ASP A 90 -10.18 -12.25 -2.90
CA ASP A 90 -10.73 -13.38 -3.65
C ASP A 90 -9.66 -14.40 -4.07
N GLU A 91 -8.39 -14.18 -3.70
CA GLU A 91 -7.28 -15.04 -4.09
C GLU A 91 -6.85 -15.99 -2.96
N PRO A 92 -7.38 -17.23 -2.92
CA PRO A 92 -7.13 -18.16 -1.81
C PRO A 92 -5.64 -18.50 -1.66
N VAL A 93 -4.92 -18.59 -2.78
CA VAL A 93 -3.48 -18.89 -2.80
C VAL A 93 -2.68 -17.80 -2.07
N VAL A 94 -3.03 -16.53 -2.25
CA VAL A 94 -2.28 -15.44 -1.61
C VAL A 94 -2.55 -15.42 -0.11
N SER A 95 -3.78 -15.69 0.31
CA SER A 95 -4.12 -15.84 1.72
C SER A 95 -3.33 -16.96 2.39
N GLU A 96 -3.19 -18.12 1.74
CA GLU A 96 -2.37 -19.24 2.24
C GLU A 96 -0.88 -18.86 2.39
N VAL A 97 -0.34 -18.18 1.38
CA VAL A 97 1.07 -17.73 1.41
C VAL A 97 1.29 -16.73 2.55
N LEU A 98 0.39 -15.77 2.74
CA LEU A 98 0.48 -14.79 3.82
C LEU A 98 0.41 -15.46 5.20
N GLN A 99 -0.49 -16.43 5.39
CA GLN A 99 -0.57 -17.20 6.63
C GLN A 99 0.73 -17.96 6.90
N LEU A 100 1.30 -18.63 5.90
CA LEU A 100 2.58 -19.33 6.02
C LEU A 100 3.71 -18.37 6.41
N LEU A 101 3.78 -17.19 5.80
CA LEU A 101 4.81 -16.20 6.11
C LEU A 101 4.67 -15.59 7.52
N GLN A 102 3.47 -15.59 8.10
CA GLN A 102 3.22 -15.07 9.45
C GLN A 102 3.41 -16.13 10.56
N ARG A 103 3.42 -17.42 10.20
CA ARG A 103 3.65 -18.53 11.13
C ARG A 103 5.05 -18.45 11.75
N ARG A 104 5.08 -18.26 13.08
CA ARG A 104 6.33 -18.12 13.85
C ARG A 104 7.08 -19.44 14.04
N ASP A 105 6.37 -20.56 13.94
CA ASP A 105 6.91 -21.92 14.02
C ASP A 105 7.70 -22.35 12.77
N ILE A 106 7.51 -21.65 11.65
CA ILE A 106 8.27 -21.90 10.42
C ILE A 106 9.68 -21.27 10.53
N PRO A 107 10.77 -21.99 10.23
CA PRO A 107 12.10 -21.40 10.16
C PRO A 107 12.22 -20.23 9.16
N GLU A 108 12.99 -19.20 9.51
CA GLU A 108 13.21 -18.04 8.63
C GLU A 108 13.74 -18.41 7.23
N PRO A 109 14.67 -19.39 7.06
CA PRO A 109 15.12 -19.79 5.73
C PRO A 109 13.99 -20.27 4.81
N ILE A 110 12.97 -20.93 5.35
CA ILE A 110 11.82 -21.41 4.58
C ILE A 110 10.94 -20.21 4.16
N ARG A 111 10.67 -19.28 5.08
CA ARG A 111 9.96 -18.03 4.75
C ARG A 111 10.70 -17.23 3.69
N GLN A 112 12.04 -17.18 3.74
CA GLN A 112 12.85 -16.52 2.72
C GLN A 112 12.74 -17.21 1.36
N ASN A 113 12.77 -18.55 1.31
CA ASN A 113 12.55 -19.28 0.06
C ASN A 113 11.20 -18.95 -0.58
N VAL A 114 10.13 -18.92 0.22
CA VAL A 114 8.79 -18.53 -0.27
C VAL A 114 8.79 -17.10 -0.84
N ARG A 115 9.44 -16.14 -0.17
CA ARG A 115 9.59 -14.78 -0.69
C ARG A 115 10.36 -14.76 -2.02
N GLN A 116 11.40 -15.57 -2.18
CA GLN A 116 12.13 -15.67 -3.45
C GLN A 116 11.28 -16.28 -4.56
N MET A 117 10.52 -17.33 -4.27
CA MET A 117 9.58 -17.92 -5.24
C MET A 117 8.55 -16.90 -5.71
N LEU A 118 7.97 -16.13 -4.78
CA LEU A 118 7.03 -15.06 -5.12
C LEU A 118 7.67 -14.01 -6.04
N ARG A 119 8.90 -13.58 -5.77
CA ARG A 119 9.63 -12.65 -6.65
C ARG A 119 9.77 -13.21 -8.06
N LEU A 120 10.18 -14.49 -8.18
CA LEU A 120 10.32 -15.13 -9.48
C LEU A 120 8.98 -15.19 -10.23
N MET A 121 7.88 -15.51 -9.55
CA MET A 121 6.55 -15.52 -10.17
C MET A 121 6.13 -14.15 -10.69
N VAL A 122 6.38 -13.09 -9.92
CA VAL A 122 6.12 -11.70 -10.36
C VAL A 122 6.97 -11.36 -11.59
N THR A 123 8.26 -11.68 -11.57
CA THR A 123 9.15 -11.45 -12.72
C THR A 123 8.67 -12.21 -13.96
N GLN A 124 8.28 -13.48 -13.82
CA GLN A 124 7.77 -14.27 -14.94
C GLN A 124 6.43 -13.73 -15.47
N ALA A 125 5.51 -13.34 -14.59
CA ALA A 125 4.24 -12.74 -14.99
C ALA A 125 4.43 -11.43 -15.74
N GLN A 126 5.37 -10.57 -15.30
CA GLN A 126 5.72 -9.34 -16.00
C GLN A 126 6.32 -9.61 -17.39
N LEU A 127 7.21 -10.60 -17.50
CA LEU A 127 7.78 -11.00 -18.80
C LEU A 127 6.71 -11.57 -19.74
N ALA A 128 5.80 -12.40 -19.22
CA ALA A 128 4.66 -12.93 -19.98
C ALA A 128 3.70 -11.81 -20.42
N ALA A 129 3.48 -10.79 -19.59
CA ALA A 129 2.63 -9.65 -19.93
C ALA A 129 3.27 -8.75 -21.01
N ILE A 130 4.59 -8.59 -21.03
CA ILE A 130 5.31 -7.86 -22.10
C ILE A 130 5.21 -8.62 -23.44
N GLY A 131 5.13 -9.95 -23.38
CA GLY A 131 4.92 -10.82 -24.54
C GLY A 131 3.46 -11.05 -24.93
N TRP A 132 2.49 -10.46 -24.22
CA TRP A 132 1.08 -10.55 -24.56
C TRP A 132 0.76 -9.50 -25.63
N PRO A 133 0.57 -9.87 -26.91
CA PRO A 133 -0.06 -8.93 -27.83
C PRO A 133 -1.45 -8.64 -27.24
N SER A 134 -1.88 -7.39 -27.16
CA SER A 134 -3.31 -7.09 -27.07
C SER A 134 -4.01 -8.03 -28.06
N GLY A 135 -4.82 -8.96 -27.56
CA GLY A 135 -5.32 -10.09 -28.35
C GLY A 135 -6.04 -9.62 -29.62
N PRO A 136 -6.31 -10.52 -30.59
CA PRO A 136 -7.05 -10.13 -31.79
C PRO A 136 -8.32 -9.39 -31.36
N ASP A 137 -8.58 -8.26 -32.01
CA ASP A 137 -9.70 -7.37 -31.72
C ASP A 137 -10.98 -8.20 -31.57
N THR A 138 -11.47 -8.34 -30.34
CA THR A 138 -12.70 -9.08 -30.00
C THR A 138 -13.92 -8.18 -30.06
N SER A 139 -13.79 -7.00 -30.69
CA SER A 139 -14.91 -6.14 -30.99
C SER A 139 -15.94 -6.89 -31.85
N PRO A 140 -17.25 -6.77 -31.55
CA PRO A 140 -18.32 -7.45 -32.28
C PRO A 140 -18.28 -7.21 -33.81
N ASP A 141 -17.70 -6.09 -34.23
CA ASP A 141 -17.56 -5.68 -35.62
C ASP A 141 -16.57 -6.57 -36.42
N ALA A 142 -15.62 -7.24 -35.76
CA ALA A 142 -14.62 -8.08 -36.43
C ALA A 142 -15.13 -9.49 -36.79
N MET A 143 -16.21 -9.97 -36.15
CA MET A 143 -16.80 -11.30 -36.39
C MET A 143 -17.88 -11.32 -37.47
N ALA A 144 -18.34 -10.16 -37.95
CA ALA A 144 -19.43 -10.05 -38.94
C ALA A 144 -18.95 -10.02 -40.41
N ALA A 145 -17.66 -10.29 -40.65
CA ALA A 145 -17.02 -10.13 -41.97
C ALA A 145 -16.62 -11.45 -42.67
N ASP A 146 -17.15 -12.59 -42.25
CA ASP A 146 -17.00 -13.90 -42.92
C ASP A 146 -18.38 -14.54 -43.11
#